data_AF-A0A1V8TES2-F1
#
_entry.id   AF-A0A1V8TES2-F1
#
_cell.length_a   1.000
_cell.length_b   1.000
_cell.length_c   1.000
_cell.angle_alpha   90.00
_cell.angle_beta   90.00
_cell.angle_gamma   90.00
#
_symmetry.space_group_name_H-M   'P 1'
#
loop_
_entity.id
_entity.type
_entity.pdbx_description
1 polymer ?
#
loop_
_entity_poly.entity_id
_entity_poly.type
_entity_poly.pdbx_seq_one_letter_code
_entity_poly.pdbx_strand_id
1 'polypeptide(L)'
;MAISVPNAELKASEEYRTLREGLLSTVQYESSFRDSLCNLVEKSYSKSQNADNVEAVLWKLWQSVTSLAVESTSDSERQRLVDLILELQKRPDLEESGKVCKVWDAVVWRDLPVLGAQMREAWNETADDSSPKESQIQWLNLNAFTATLVASAHAKSDQPDLSIFGLWTIRTALEESTDKPDGVSLVAAKLWFKHASSAVHDFSEKSKVFDGKVAKPGFSYSKESWRGFSPERWDVWQQRLGELGTAD
;
A
#
# COMPACT_ATOMS: atom_id res chain seq x y z
N MET A 1 -2.74 -12.08 16.07
CA MET A 1 -4.02 -11.43 15.69
C MET A 1 -3.99 -11.30 14.17
N ALA A 2 -5.13 -11.39 13.50
CA ALA A 2 -5.19 -11.19 12.05
C ALA A 2 -5.04 -9.71 11.72
N ILE A 3 -4.39 -9.39 10.59
CA ILE A 3 -4.33 -8.02 10.06
C ILE A 3 -5.75 -7.52 10.01
N SER A 4 -6.05 -6.53 10.85
CA SER A 4 -7.38 -6.01 11.18
C SER A 4 -8.45 -6.47 10.18
N VAL A 5 -9.04 -7.64 10.45
CA VAL A 5 -10.17 -8.12 9.65
C VAL A 5 -11.20 -7.01 9.74
N PRO A 6 -11.80 -6.57 8.61
CA PRO A 6 -12.84 -5.56 8.64
C PRO A 6 -13.87 -5.91 9.71
N ASN A 7 -13.86 -5.14 10.79
CA ASN A 7 -14.76 -5.37 11.92
C ASN A 7 -16.20 -5.10 11.45
N ALA A 8 -17.18 -5.55 12.22
CA ALA A 8 -18.59 -5.39 11.84
C ALA A 8 -18.97 -3.92 11.56
N GLU A 9 -18.30 -2.98 12.23
CA GLU A 9 -18.48 -1.54 12.02
C GLU A 9 -17.98 -1.08 10.65
N LEU A 10 -16.77 -1.48 10.23
CA LEU A 10 -16.22 -1.13 8.93
C LEU A 10 -17.04 -1.76 7.80
N LYS A 11 -17.43 -3.04 7.92
CA LYS A 11 -18.33 -3.67 6.93
C LYS A 11 -19.69 -2.99 6.87
N ALA A 12 -20.09 -2.34 7.95
CA ALA A 12 -21.32 -1.56 8.04
C ALA A 12 -21.16 -0.08 7.64
N SER A 13 -19.98 0.36 7.22
CA SER A 13 -19.76 1.72 6.70
C SER A 13 -20.30 1.88 5.28
N GLU A 14 -20.55 3.12 4.86
CA GLU A 14 -21.00 3.42 3.49
C GLU A 14 -19.83 3.24 2.52
N GLU A 15 -18.64 3.67 2.91
CA GLU A 15 -17.38 3.57 2.16
C GLU A 15 -17.09 2.12 1.76
N TYR A 16 -17.16 1.18 2.73
CA TYR A 16 -16.90 -0.23 2.47
C TYR A 16 -17.93 -0.84 1.54
N ARG A 17 -19.23 -0.56 1.74
CA ARG A 17 -20.29 -1.11 0.90
C ARG A 17 -20.20 -0.61 -0.53
N THR A 18 -20.06 0.70 -0.73
CA THR A 18 -19.90 1.29 -2.06
C THR A 18 -18.67 0.74 -2.77
N LEU A 19 -17.55 0.60 -2.07
CA LEU A 19 -16.32 0.07 -2.65
C LEU A 19 -16.47 -1.42 -3.01
N ARG A 20 -17.03 -2.23 -2.11
CA ARG A 20 -17.25 -3.66 -2.34
C ARG A 20 -18.22 -3.92 -3.48
N GLU A 21 -19.33 -3.19 -3.55
CA GLU A 21 -20.30 -3.28 -4.65
C GLU A 21 -19.64 -2.92 -6.00
N GLY A 22 -18.84 -1.85 -6.03
CA GLY A 22 -18.08 -1.44 -7.20
C GLY A 22 -17.13 -2.54 -7.70
N LEU A 23 -16.34 -3.13 -6.79
CA LEU A 23 -15.40 -4.21 -7.11
C LEU A 23 -16.08 -5.51 -7.52
N LEU A 24 -17.26 -5.83 -6.99
CA LEU A 24 -18.00 -7.04 -7.39
C LEU A 24 -18.77 -6.86 -8.69
N SER A 25 -19.01 -5.61 -9.13
CA SER A 25 -19.69 -5.36 -10.40
C SER A 25 -18.82 -5.78 -11.59
N THR A 26 -19.37 -6.59 -12.49
CA THR A 26 -18.73 -7.07 -13.73
C THR A 26 -19.12 -6.25 -14.96
N VAL A 27 -19.90 -5.20 -14.76
CA VAL A 27 -20.49 -4.37 -15.82
C VAL A 27 -19.81 -3.00 -15.79
N GLN A 28 -19.81 -2.34 -16.96
CA GLN A 28 -19.27 -1.02 -17.34
C GLN A 28 -19.78 0.18 -16.50
N TYR A 29 -19.95 0.01 -15.19
CA TYR A 29 -20.37 0.98 -14.17
C TYR A 29 -19.17 1.59 -13.43
N GLU A 30 -17.97 1.52 -14.00
CA GLU A 30 -16.74 1.99 -13.36
C GLU A 30 -16.80 3.48 -13.00
N SER A 31 -17.48 4.29 -13.81
CA SER A 31 -17.70 5.71 -13.49
C SER A 31 -18.66 5.91 -12.33
N SER A 32 -19.79 5.19 -12.28
CA SER A 32 -20.85 5.46 -11.29
C SER A 32 -20.46 5.10 -9.86
N PHE A 33 -19.69 4.01 -9.65
CA PHE A 33 -19.25 3.66 -8.30
C PHE A 33 -18.12 4.58 -7.82
N ARG A 34 -17.16 4.93 -8.69
CA ARG A 34 -16.09 5.89 -8.38
C ARG A 34 -16.70 7.23 -7.99
N ASP A 35 -17.67 7.71 -8.77
CA ASP A 35 -18.35 8.98 -8.48
C ASP A 35 -19.13 8.87 -7.16
N SER A 36 -19.72 7.71 -6.84
CA SER A 36 -20.36 7.47 -5.54
C SER A 36 -19.38 7.55 -4.38
N LEU A 37 -18.19 6.96 -4.48
CA LEU A 37 -17.13 7.07 -3.47
C LEU A 37 -16.66 8.52 -3.30
N CYS A 38 -16.41 9.22 -4.42
CA CYS A 38 -16.00 10.62 -4.39
C CYS A 38 -17.08 11.48 -3.73
N ASN A 39 -18.35 11.23 -4.05
CA ASN A 39 -19.48 11.95 -3.47
C ASN A 39 -19.57 11.83 -1.94
N LEU A 40 -19.09 10.75 -1.32
CA LEU A 40 -19.06 10.64 0.14
C LEU A 40 -18.13 11.69 0.75
N VAL A 41 -16.93 11.82 0.16
CA VAL A 41 -15.91 12.78 0.58
C VAL A 41 -16.35 14.21 0.24
N GLU A 42 -16.82 14.44 -0.98
CA GLU A 42 -17.27 15.74 -1.47
C GLU A 42 -18.46 16.28 -0.64
N LYS A 43 -19.46 15.45 -0.33
CA LYS A 43 -20.60 15.84 0.54
C LYS A 43 -20.16 16.17 1.96
N SER A 44 -19.18 15.44 2.51
CA SER A 44 -18.62 15.74 3.84
C SER A 44 -18.02 17.15 3.87
N TYR A 45 -17.28 17.51 2.82
CA TYR A 45 -16.71 18.84 2.68
C TYR A 45 -17.76 19.92 2.42
N SER A 46 -18.66 19.77 1.44
CA SER A 46 -19.68 20.80 1.14
C SER A 46 -20.62 21.07 2.32
N LYS A 47 -20.89 20.07 3.18
CA LYS A 47 -21.74 20.25 4.36
C LYS A 47 -21.07 21.03 5.50
N SER A 48 -19.75 20.90 5.66
CA SER A 48 -19.06 21.35 6.87
C SER A 48 -17.89 22.29 6.64
N GLN A 49 -17.32 22.29 5.44
CA GLN A 49 -16.05 22.91 5.06
C GLN A 49 -14.91 22.62 6.06
N ASN A 50 -15.02 21.48 6.77
CA ASN A 50 -14.12 21.08 7.84
C ASN A 50 -13.23 19.93 7.34
N ALA A 51 -11.93 20.16 7.33
CA ALA A 51 -10.92 19.18 6.92
C ALA A 51 -10.93 17.93 7.81
N ASP A 52 -11.25 18.04 9.11
CA ASP A 52 -11.28 16.91 10.05
C ASP A 52 -12.40 15.91 9.69
N ASN A 53 -13.53 16.42 9.21
CA ASN A 53 -14.64 15.57 8.74
C ASN A 53 -14.28 14.85 7.44
N VAL A 54 -13.50 15.51 6.57
CA VAL A 54 -12.97 14.90 5.34
C VAL A 54 -11.94 13.85 5.69
N GLU A 55 -11.05 14.13 6.64
CA GLU A 55 -10.06 13.18 7.16
C GLU A 55 -10.73 11.90 7.67
N ALA A 56 -11.79 12.02 8.48
CA ALA A 56 -12.49 10.86 9.03
C ALA A 56 -13.10 9.95 7.95
N VAL A 57 -13.65 10.54 6.87
CA VAL A 57 -14.19 9.78 5.72
C VAL A 57 -13.05 9.14 4.92
N LEU A 58 -11.96 9.88 4.65
CA LEU A 58 -10.79 9.35 3.95
C LEU A 58 -10.13 8.21 4.72
N TRP A 59 -10.03 8.32 6.04
CA TRP A 59 -9.49 7.26 6.88
C TRP A 59 -10.29 5.95 6.72
N LYS A 60 -11.63 6.04 6.80
CA LYS A 60 -12.53 4.89 6.58
C LYS A 60 -12.45 4.35 5.16
N LEU A 61 -12.32 5.22 4.16
CA LEU A 61 -12.14 4.83 2.76
C LEU A 61 -10.87 4.01 2.59
N TRP A 62 -9.71 4.50 3.08
CA TRP A 62 -8.45 3.76 2.97
C TRP A 62 -8.46 2.48 3.80
N GLN A 63 -9.10 2.49 4.96
CA GLN A 63 -9.29 1.27 5.74
C GLN A 63 -10.12 0.24 4.97
N SER A 64 -11.14 0.68 4.22
CA SER A 64 -11.95 -0.17 3.36
C SER A 64 -11.16 -0.74 2.18
N VAL A 65 -10.34 0.09 1.53
CA VAL A 65 -9.42 -0.33 0.47
C VAL A 65 -8.47 -1.42 0.97
N THR A 66 -7.80 -1.17 2.09
CA THR A 66 -6.86 -2.14 2.71
C THR A 66 -7.58 -3.43 3.11
N SER A 67 -8.79 -3.34 3.64
CA SER A 67 -9.61 -4.52 3.98
C SER A 67 -9.95 -5.36 2.75
N LEU A 68 -10.29 -4.73 1.63
CA LEU A 68 -10.58 -5.45 0.39
C LEU A 68 -9.30 -5.96 -0.28
N ALA A 69 -8.18 -5.26 -0.13
CA ALA A 69 -6.88 -5.74 -0.59
C ALA A 69 -6.46 -7.03 0.10
N VAL A 70 -6.67 -7.15 1.42
CA VAL A 70 -6.36 -8.40 2.15
C VAL A 70 -7.35 -9.54 1.83
N GLU A 71 -8.59 -9.21 1.46
CA GLU A 71 -9.60 -10.18 1.00
C GLU A 71 -9.43 -10.57 -0.49
N SER A 72 -8.67 -9.82 -1.28
CA SER A 72 -8.52 -10.04 -2.72
C SER A 72 -7.80 -11.35 -3.01
N THR A 73 -8.42 -12.20 -3.84
CA THR A 73 -7.88 -13.54 -4.15
C THR A 73 -7.29 -13.66 -5.54
N SER A 74 -7.55 -12.67 -6.41
CA SER A 74 -7.12 -12.68 -7.80
C SER A 74 -6.32 -11.43 -8.20
N ASP A 75 -5.50 -11.58 -9.24
CA ASP A 75 -4.73 -10.48 -9.81
C ASP A 75 -5.63 -9.38 -10.40
N SER A 76 -6.81 -9.74 -10.93
CA SER A 76 -7.77 -8.79 -11.49
C SER A 76 -8.47 -7.94 -10.43
N GLU A 77 -8.93 -8.53 -9.32
CA GLU A 77 -9.50 -7.77 -8.19
C GLU A 77 -8.49 -6.76 -7.64
N ARG A 78 -7.24 -7.22 -7.47
CA ARG A 78 -6.14 -6.40 -7.00
C ARG A 78 -5.83 -5.26 -7.96
N GLN A 79 -5.76 -5.52 -9.26
CA GLN A 79 -5.53 -4.48 -10.27
C GLN A 79 -6.65 -3.45 -10.28
N ARG A 80 -7.92 -3.86 -10.11
CA ARG A 80 -9.06 -2.92 -10.06
C ARG A 80 -8.99 -1.97 -8.86
N LEU A 81 -8.55 -2.46 -7.69
CA LEU A 81 -8.28 -1.60 -6.53
C LEU A 81 -7.15 -0.61 -6.80
N VAL A 82 -6.08 -1.06 -7.46
CA VAL A 82 -4.95 -0.20 -7.85
C VAL A 82 -5.39 0.88 -8.84
N ASP A 83 -6.13 0.48 -9.88
CA ASP A 83 -6.63 1.41 -10.89
C ASP A 83 -7.56 2.45 -10.28
N LEU A 84 -8.44 2.04 -9.36
CA LEU A 84 -9.29 2.98 -8.61
C LEU A 84 -8.46 4.07 -7.92
N ILE A 85 -7.42 3.71 -7.16
CA ILE A 85 -6.59 4.68 -6.45
C ILE A 85 -5.92 5.66 -7.41
N LEU A 86 -5.37 5.15 -8.52
CA LEU A 86 -4.68 5.97 -9.52
C LEU A 86 -5.65 6.85 -10.31
N GLU A 87 -6.89 6.41 -10.53
CA GLU A 87 -7.93 7.22 -11.15
C GLU A 87 -8.46 8.30 -10.19
N LEU A 88 -8.49 8.06 -8.88
CA LEU A 88 -8.85 9.09 -7.89
C LEU A 88 -7.89 10.29 -7.96
N GLN A 89 -6.59 10.08 -8.24
CA GLN A 89 -5.63 11.18 -8.40
C GLN A 89 -5.88 12.08 -9.61
N LYS A 90 -6.70 11.62 -10.56
CA LYS A 90 -7.11 12.41 -11.74
C LYS A 90 -8.39 13.21 -11.49
N ARG A 91 -9.03 13.03 -10.34
CA ARG A 91 -10.23 13.79 -9.95
C ARG A 91 -9.84 15.26 -9.76
N PRO A 92 -10.67 16.22 -10.21
CA PRO A 92 -10.42 17.64 -9.96
C PRO A 92 -10.23 17.94 -8.47
N ASP A 93 -9.44 18.96 -8.15
CA ASP A 93 -9.25 19.41 -6.78
C ASP A 93 -10.61 19.67 -6.11
N LEU A 94 -10.81 19.11 -4.91
CA LEU A 94 -12.01 19.33 -4.13
C LEU A 94 -12.01 20.77 -3.63
N GLU A 95 -12.87 21.61 -4.18
CA GLU A 95 -12.94 23.04 -3.89
C GLU A 95 -14.37 23.44 -3.51
N GLU A 96 -14.49 24.34 -2.53
CA GLU A 96 -15.75 24.97 -2.17
C GLU A 96 -15.47 26.47 -1.96
N SER A 97 -16.24 27.35 -2.60
CA SER A 97 -16.12 28.81 -2.45
C SER A 97 -14.69 29.38 -2.68
N GLY A 98 -13.95 28.86 -3.68
CA GLY A 98 -12.59 29.33 -3.96
C GLY A 98 -11.49 28.70 -3.10
N LYS A 99 -11.84 27.80 -2.17
CA LYS A 99 -10.91 27.18 -1.23
C LYS A 99 -10.77 25.69 -1.48
N VAL A 100 -9.56 25.29 -1.90
CA VAL A 100 -9.18 23.88 -2.05
C VAL A 100 -9.13 23.20 -0.69
N CYS A 101 -9.82 22.06 -0.58
CA CYS A 101 -9.80 21.20 0.59
C CYS A 101 -8.42 20.55 0.73
N LYS A 102 -7.82 20.73 1.90
CA LYS A 102 -6.56 20.09 2.29
C LYS A 102 -6.73 19.34 3.59
N VAL A 103 -6.18 18.13 3.65
CA VAL A 103 -6.04 17.33 4.87
C VAL A 103 -4.54 17.11 5.07
N TRP A 104 -4.01 17.45 6.25
CA TRP A 104 -2.57 17.42 6.54
C TRP A 104 -1.73 18.16 5.48
N ASP A 105 -2.19 19.35 5.09
CA ASP A 105 -1.61 20.20 4.03
C ASP A 105 -1.55 19.59 2.62
N ALA A 106 -2.09 18.39 2.43
CA ALA A 106 -2.18 17.68 1.16
C ALA A 106 -3.58 17.82 0.53
N VAL A 107 -3.62 18.03 -0.79
CA VAL A 107 -4.87 18.17 -1.56
C VAL A 107 -5.50 16.80 -1.76
N VAL A 108 -6.78 16.69 -1.36
CA VAL A 108 -7.49 15.43 -1.16
C VAL A 108 -7.28 14.40 -2.27
N TRP A 109 -7.62 14.73 -3.51
CA TRP A 109 -7.57 13.75 -4.59
C TRP A 109 -6.17 13.58 -5.17
N ARG A 110 -5.45 14.68 -5.37
CA ARG A 110 -4.11 14.66 -5.96
C ARG A 110 -3.08 13.93 -5.10
N ASP A 111 -3.09 14.26 -3.80
CA ASP A 111 -2.03 13.88 -2.86
C ASP A 111 -2.45 12.69 -1.97
N LEU A 112 -3.73 12.26 -2.02
CA LEU A 112 -4.29 11.12 -1.27
C LEU A 112 -3.90 11.13 0.22
N PRO A 113 -4.24 12.19 0.97
CA PRO A 113 -3.84 12.31 2.36
C PRO A 113 -4.37 11.12 3.17
N VAL A 114 -3.69 10.85 4.27
CA VAL A 114 -3.93 9.73 5.19
C VAL A 114 -3.80 8.31 4.61
N LEU A 115 -3.62 8.11 3.30
CA LEU A 115 -3.43 6.78 2.69
C LEU A 115 -2.20 6.06 3.26
N GLY A 116 -1.04 6.71 3.24
CA GLY A 116 0.19 6.12 3.78
C GLY A 116 0.10 5.82 5.29
N ALA A 117 -0.58 6.67 6.06
CA ALA A 117 -0.79 6.46 7.49
C ALA A 117 -1.72 5.26 7.75
N GLN A 118 -2.80 5.12 6.99
CA GLN A 118 -3.67 3.95 7.10
C GLN A 118 -2.92 2.67 6.71
N MET A 119 -2.17 2.68 5.60
CA MET A 119 -1.36 1.53 5.18
C MET A 119 -0.35 1.13 6.26
N ARG A 120 0.19 2.10 7.00
CA ARG A 120 1.09 1.85 8.13
C ARG A 120 0.41 1.09 9.27
N GLU A 121 -0.86 1.34 9.56
CA GLU A 121 -1.62 0.56 10.55
C GLU A 121 -1.67 -0.92 10.18
N ALA A 122 -1.90 -1.24 8.89
CA ALA A 122 -1.87 -2.62 8.42
C ALA A 122 -0.47 -3.25 8.47
N TRP A 123 0.58 -2.47 8.25
CA TRP A 123 1.97 -2.93 8.40
C TRP A 123 2.40 -3.19 9.85
N ASN A 124 1.72 -2.60 10.84
CA ASN A 124 1.97 -2.89 12.25
C ASN A 124 1.46 -4.30 12.65
N GLU A 125 0.59 -4.91 11.83
CA GLU A 125 0.02 -6.26 12.02
C GLU A 125 0.74 -7.33 11.18
N THR A 126 2.04 -7.16 10.91
CA THR A 126 2.85 -8.11 10.11
C THR A 126 2.68 -9.56 10.60
N ALA A 127 2.63 -10.50 9.65
CA ALA A 127 2.52 -11.93 9.94
C ALA A 127 3.83 -12.68 9.65
N ASP A 128 4.04 -13.78 10.37
CA ASP A 128 5.15 -14.71 10.24
C ASP A 128 4.66 -16.17 10.26
N ASP A 129 5.58 -17.15 10.22
CA ASP A 129 5.25 -18.58 10.27
C ASP A 129 4.50 -19.01 11.55
N SER A 130 4.60 -18.25 12.66
CA SER A 130 3.89 -18.52 13.91
C SER A 130 2.46 -17.98 13.92
N SER A 131 2.14 -17.09 12.99
CA SER A 131 0.84 -16.44 12.88
C SER A 131 -0.23 -17.39 12.35
N PRO A 132 -1.52 -17.18 12.68
CA PRO A 132 -2.62 -17.96 12.11
C PRO A 132 -2.62 -17.93 10.58
N LYS A 133 -3.03 -19.02 9.94
CA LYS A 133 -2.92 -19.16 8.48
C LYS A 133 -3.64 -18.06 7.70
N GLU A 134 -4.80 -17.65 8.21
CA GLU A 134 -5.57 -16.53 7.64
C GLU A 134 -4.78 -15.22 7.67
N SER A 135 -4.09 -14.92 8.77
CA SER A 135 -3.24 -13.73 8.92
C SER A 135 -2.07 -13.74 7.96
N GLN A 136 -1.46 -14.91 7.74
CA GLN A 136 -0.41 -15.08 6.73
C GLN A 136 -0.95 -14.77 5.32
N ILE A 137 -2.12 -15.31 4.96
CA ILE A 137 -2.73 -15.08 3.64
C ILE A 137 -3.02 -13.59 3.44
N GLN A 138 -3.64 -12.94 4.42
CA GLN A 138 -3.94 -11.51 4.39
C GLN A 138 -2.67 -10.67 4.23
N TRP A 139 -1.59 -11.04 4.92
CA TRP A 139 -0.30 -10.34 4.81
C TRP A 139 0.30 -10.43 3.42
N LEU A 140 0.25 -11.62 2.82
CA LEU A 140 0.72 -11.83 1.46
C LEU A 140 -0.13 -11.07 0.44
N ASN A 141 -1.45 -11.07 0.61
CA ASN A 141 -2.35 -10.29 -0.25
C ASN A 141 -2.07 -8.78 -0.16
N LEU A 142 -1.85 -8.26 1.05
CA LEU A 142 -1.49 -6.85 1.27
C LEU A 142 -0.17 -6.48 0.59
N ASN A 143 0.85 -7.34 0.69
CA ASN A 143 2.14 -7.11 0.04
C ASN A 143 2.01 -7.17 -1.49
N ALA A 144 1.27 -8.14 -2.04
CA ALA A 144 1.00 -8.21 -3.47
C ALA A 144 0.28 -6.95 -3.97
N PHE A 145 -0.72 -6.46 -3.22
CA PHE A 145 -1.48 -5.26 -3.56
C PHE A 145 -0.60 -4.03 -3.58
N THR A 146 0.15 -3.82 -2.50
CA THR A 146 1.00 -2.64 -2.35
C THR A 146 2.13 -2.63 -3.38
N ALA A 147 2.73 -3.79 -3.67
CA ALA A 147 3.72 -3.92 -4.73
C ALA A 147 3.13 -3.59 -6.12
N THR A 148 1.92 -4.08 -6.41
CA THR A 148 1.22 -3.77 -7.68
C THR A 148 0.90 -2.28 -7.79
N LEU A 149 0.47 -1.64 -6.69
CA LEU A 149 0.21 -0.20 -6.63
C LEU A 149 1.48 0.62 -6.87
N VAL A 150 2.58 0.28 -6.18
CA VAL A 150 3.87 0.97 -6.36
C VAL A 150 4.38 0.85 -7.79
N ALA A 151 4.31 -0.33 -8.39
CA ALA A 151 4.70 -0.53 -9.79
C ALA A 151 3.85 0.30 -10.76
N SER A 152 2.53 0.32 -10.54
CA SER A 152 1.59 1.04 -11.41
C SER A 152 1.70 2.57 -11.25
N ALA A 153 1.96 3.06 -10.04
CA ALA A 153 2.23 4.46 -9.74
C ALA A 153 3.56 4.91 -10.36
N HIS A 154 4.62 4.11 -10.18
CA HIS A 154 5.96 4.39 -10.73
C HIS A 154 5.93 4.53 -12.27
N ALA A 155 5.17 3.67 -12.95
CA ALA A 155 5.01 3.73 -14.40
C ALA A 155 4.29 5.00 -14.91
N LYS A 156 3.65 5.78 -14.04
CA LYS A 156 2.80 6.93 -14.42
C LYS A 156 3.29 8.26 -13.86
N SER A 157 3.54 8.34 -12.54
CA SER A 157 3.72 9.62 -11.83
C SER A 157 4.59 9.54 -10.56
N ASP A 158 5.05 8.36 -10.16
CA ASP A 158 5.72 8.11 -8.86
C ASP A 158 4.86 8.40 -7.62
N GLN A 159 3.55 8.61 -7.78
CA GLN A 159 2.62 8.89 -6.68
C GLN A 159 1.37 7.99 -6.75
N PRO A 160 0.81 7.54 -5.61
CA PRO A 160 1.35 7.71 -4.26
C PRO A 160 2.62 6.88 -4.03
N ASP A 161 3.61 7.46 -3.34
CA ASP A 161 4.84 6.74 -3.00
C ASP A 161 4.68 5.86 -1.75
N LEU A 162 4.41 4.57 -1.97
CA LEU A 162 4.31 3.55 -0.93
C LEU A 162 5.53 2.60 -0.93
N SER A 163 6.61 2.96 -1.61
CA SER A 163 7.78 2.07 -1.78
C SER A 163 8.53 1.77 -0.47
N ILE A 164 8.38 2.61 0.56
CA ILE A 164 8.96 2.37 1.89
C ILE A 164 8.46 1.05 2.51
N PHE A 165 7.22 0.66 2.23
CA PHE A 165 6.65 -0.60 2.71
C PHE A 165 7.34 -1.81 2.10
N GLY A 166 7.69 -1.73 0.82
CA GLY A 166 8.49 -2.74 0.14
C GLY A 166 9.90 -2.83 0.69
N LEU A 167 10.53 -1.68 0.95
CA LEU A 167 11.85 -1.64 1.60
C LEU A 167 11.82 -2.32 2.97
N TRP A 168 10.79 -2.09 3.78
CA TRP A 168 10.64 -2.77 5.07
C TRP A 168 10.44 -4.28 4.91
N THR A 169 9.54 -4.71 4.03
CA THR A 169 9.27 -6.14 3.80
C THR A 169 10.52 -6.87 3.29
N ILE A 170 11.22 -6.30 2.32
CA ILE A 170 12.44 -6.90 1.75
C ILE A 170 13.55 -6.93 2.80
N ARG A 171 13.74 -5.84 3.57
CA ARG A 171 14.69 -5.80 4.69
C ARG A 171 14.43 -6.92 5.69
N THR A 172 13.18 -7.10 6.12
CA THR A 172 12.81 -8.14 7.10
C THR A 172 13.24 -9.53 6.63
N ALA A 173 13.01 -9.86 5.35
CA ALA A 173 13.32 -11.18 4.82
C ALA A 173 14.81 -11.36 4.49
N LEU A 174 15.49 -10.33 3.98
CA LEU A 174 16.80 -10.49 3.34
C LEU A 174 17.97 -9.86 4.10
N GLU A 175 17.70 -9.01 5.10
CA GLU A 175 18.73 -8.25 5.82
C GLU A 175 18.76 -8.48 7.34
N GLU A 176 17.67 -8.94 7.97
CA GLU A 176 17.64 -9.09 9.45
C GLU A 176 18.47 -10.28 9.95
N SER A 177 18.59 -11.35 9.17
CA SER A 177 19.45 -12.50 9.49
C SER A 177 20.16 -13.03 8.25
N THR A 178 21.36 -13.59 8.45
CA THR A 178 22.09 -14.37 7.45
C THR A 178 21.55 -15.79 7.30
N ASP A 179 20.78 -16.27 8.29
CA ASP A 179 20.11 -17.57 8.24
C ASP A 179 18.90 -17.55 7.28
N LYS A 180 18.23 -18.70 7.11
CA LYS A 180 16.98 -18.79 6.35
C LYS A 180 15.90 -17.97 7.08
N PRO A 181 15.28 -16.96 6.42
CA PRO A 181 14.15 -16.23 7.01
C PRO A 181 12.93 -17.15 7.14
N ASP A 182 11.94 -16.73 7.93
CA ASP A 182 10.65 -17.42 7.97
C ASP A 182 9.97 -17.44 6.59
N GLY A 183 9.17 -18.46 6.35
CA GLY A 183 8.56 -18.71 5.06
C GLY A 183 7.65 -17.57 4.61
N VAL A 184 6.85 -17.01 5.52
CA VAL A 184 5.93 -15.90 5.25
C VAL A 184 6.68 -14.64 4.83
N SER A 185 7.73 -14.23 5.56
CA SER A 185 8.57 -13.08 5.20
C SER A 185 9.24 -13.27 3.83
N LEU A 186 9.78 -14.46 3.56
CA LEU A 186 10.40 -14.76 2.27
C LEU A 186 9.40 -14.66 1.12
N VAL A 187 8.19 -15.21 1.27
CA VAL A 187 7.15 -15.11 0.25
C VAL A 187 6.70 -13.65 0.07
N ALA A 188 6.54 -12.90 1.16
CA ALA A 188 6.19 -11.48 1.10
C ALA A 188 7.23 -10.68 0.32
N ALA A 189 8.53 -10.88 0.56
CA ALA A 189 9.59 -10.26 -0.22
C ALA A 189 9.55 -10.68 -1.69
N LYS A 190 9.38 -11.99 -1.99
CA LYS A 190 9.24 -12.49 -3.37
C LYS A 190 8.09 -11.83 -4.12
N LEU A 191 6.98 -11.47 -3.46
CA LEU A 191 5.87 -10.74 -4.09
C LEU A 191 6.28 -9.34 -4.55
N TRP A 192 7.14 -8.63 -3.82
CA TRP A 192 7.69 -7.35 -4.27
C TRP A 192 8.56 -7.49 -5.51
N PHE A 193 9.39 -8.53 -5.59
CA PHE A 193 10.16 -8.81 -6.81
C PHE A 193 9.25 -9.27 -7.96
N LYS A 194 8.19 -10.03 -7.68
CA LYS A 194 7.23 -10.48 -8.71
C LYS A 194 6.47 -9.30 -9.32
N HIS A 195 5.95 -8.39 -8.49
CA HIS A 195 5.02 -7.36 -8.93
C HIS A 195 5.68 -5.99 -9.15
N ALA A 196 6.82 -5.72 -8.52
CA ALA A 196 7.46 -4.40 -8.52
C ALA A 196 8.97 -4.43 -8.80
N SER A 197 9.55 -5.54 -9.29
CA SER A 197 11.02 -5.65 -9.54
C SER A 197 11.56 -4.47 -10.35
N SER A 198 10.91 -4.09 -11.46
CA SER A 198 11.37 -2.96 -12.29
C SER A 198 11.38 -1.63 -11.53
N ALA A 199 10.38 -1.37 -10.70
CA ALA A 199 10.32 -0.16 -9.89
C ALA A 199 11.37 -0.18 -8.78
N VAL A 200 11.53 -1.31 -8.08
CA VAL A 200 12.54 -1.47 -7.02
C VAL A 200 13.96 -1.35 -7.58
N HIS A 201 14.21 -1.91 -8.77
CA HIS A 201 15.48 -1.75 -9.48
C HIS A 201 15.75 -0.29 -9.81
N ASP A 202 14.80 0.41 -10.44
CA ASP A 202 14.94 1.82 -10.79
C ASP A 202 15.14 2.71 -9.55
N PHE A 203 14.41 2.47 -8.45
CA PHE A 203 14.65 3.16 -7.18
C PHE A 203 16.06 2.92 -6.65
N SER A 204 16.62 1.73 -6.86
CA SER A 204 17.97 1.37 -6.44
C SER A 204 19.01 2.06 -7.32
N GLU A 205 18.86 2.03 -8.65
CA GLU A 205 19.72 2.75 -9.60
C GLU A 205 19.73 4.26 -9.31
N LYS A 206 18.57 4.84 -9.00
CA LYS A 206 18.42 6.26 -8.65
C LYS A 206 18.81 6.59 -7.21
N SER A 207 19.22 5.59 -6.41
CA SER A 207 19.59 5.76 -5.00
C SER A 207 18.53 6.50 -4.19
N LYS A 208 17.26 6.12 -4.37
CA LYS A 208 16.12 6.76 -3.69
C LYS A 208 16.28 6.67 -2.17
N VAL A 209 16.28 7.83 -1.49
CA VAL A 209 16.42 7.95 -0.03
C VAL A 209 15.12 8.31 0.67
N PHE A 210 15.05 7.98 1.96
CA PHE A 210 13.98 8.42 2.87
C PHE A 210 14.54 9.19 4.06
N ASP A 211 13.77 10.16 4.53
CA ASP A 211 14.13 10.99 5.67
C ASP A 211 14.13 10.19 6.99
N GLY A 212 15.01 10.60 7.89
CA GLY A 212 15.16 9.96 9.20
C GLY A 212 15.69 8.52 9.12
N LYS A 213 15.30 7.70 10.10
CA LYS A 213 15.83 6.33 10.32
C LYS A 213 14.93 5.23 9.76
N VAL A 214 13.89 5.57 9.00
CA VAL A 214 12.87 4.60 8.55
C VAL A 214 13.42 3.59 7.56
N ALA A 215 14.43 3.97 6.77
CA ALA A 215 14.99 3.13 5.71
C ALA A 215 16.42 2.61 5.99
N LYS A 216 16.80 2.53 7.28
CA LYS A 216 18.08 1.95 7.71
C LYS A 216 18.25 0.48 7.24
N PRO A 217 19.48 -0.02 7.15
CA PRO A 217 19.73 -1.45 6.90
C PRO A 217 19.17 -2.34 8.00
N GLY A 218 18.95 -3.62 7.67
CA GLY A 218 18.66 -4.69 8.62
C GLY A 218 19.88 -5.08 9.46
N PHE A 219 19.67 -5.90 10.49
CA PHE A 219 20.70 -6.22 11.49
C PHE A 219 22.02 -6.75 10.90
N SER A 220 21.96 -7.65 9.91
CA SER A 220 23.14 -8.25 9.26
C SER A 220 24.00 -7.23 8.51
N TYR A 221 23.41 -6.08 8.15
CA TYR A 221 24.05 -4.99 7.41
C TYR A 221 24.11 -3.70 8.23
N SER A 222 24.09 -3.80 9.56
CA SER A 222 24.01 -2.64 10.48
C SER A 222 25.16 -1.63 10.37
N LYS A 223 26.27 -2.01 9.73
CA LYS A 223 27.42 -1.12 9.46
C LYS A 223 27.27 -0.32 8.17
N GLU A 224 26.33 -0.70 7.30
CA GLU A 224 26.08 0.01 6.05
C GLU A 224 25.40 1.36 6.31
N SER A 225 25.71 2.34 5.47
CA SER A 225 25.14 3.69 5.58
C SER A 225 23.85 3.88 4.79
N TRP A 226 23.14 2.79 4.45
CA TRP A 226 21.95 2.86 3.59
C TRP A 226 20.82 3.68 4.23
N ARG A 227 20.22 4.54 3.41
CA ARG A 227 19.11 5.45 3.76
C ARG A 227 17.87 5.23 2.90
N GLY A 228 17.82 4.13 2.17
CA GLY A 228 16.80 3.88 1.16
C GLY A 228 17.20 2.72 0.25
N PHE A 229 16.80 2.82 -1.01
CA PHE A 229 17.23 1.94 -2.08
C PHE A 229 18.61 2.38 -2.58
N SER A 230 19.50 1.43 -2.88
CA SER A 230 20.79 1.71 -3.52
C SER A 230 21.24 0.51 -4.36
N PRO A 231 22.16 0.70 -5.32
CA PRO A 231 22.67 -0.41 -6.13
C PRO A 231 23.30 -1.51 -5.27
N GLU A 232 24.06 -1.14 -4.23
CA GLU A 232 24.71 -2.12 -3.35
C GLU A 232 23.67 -2.95 -2.57
N ARG A 233 22.61 -2.29 -2.10
CA ARG A 233 21.53 -2.95 -1.37
C ARG A 233 20.73 -3.88 -2.28
N TRP A 234 20.51 -3.48 -3.53
CA TRP A 234 19.90 -4.33 -4.55
C TRP A 234 20.71 -5.60 -4.82
N ASP A 235 22.03 -5.47 -5.01
CA ASP A 235 22.92 -6.61 -5.25
C ASP A 235 22.87 -7.61 -4.09
N VAL A 236 22.87 -7.11 -2.85
CA VAL A 236 22.67 -7.94 -1.64
C VAL A 236 21.35 -8.71 -1.71
N TRP A 237 20.25 -8.05 -2.08
CA TRP A 237 18.95 -8.72 -2.18
C TRP A 237 18.93 -9.78 -3.28
N GLN A 238 19.50 -9.51 -4.45
CA GLN A 238 19.58 -10.48 -5.55
C GLN A 238 20.41 -11.70 -5.15
N GLN A 239 21.56 -11.48 -4.51
CA GLN A 239 22.41 -12.56 -4.00
C GLN A 239 21.64 -13.43 -3.00
N ARG A 240 21.01 -12.81 -1.99
CA ARG A 240 20.24 -13.53 -0.95
C ARG A 240 19.07 -14.32 -1.53
N LEU A 241 18.36 -13.76 -2.50
CA LEU A 241 17.30 -14.49 -3.20
C LEU A 241 17.82 -15.69 -4.00
N GLY A 242 18.99 -15.55 -4.64
CA GLY A 242 19.66 -16.64 -5.35
C GLY A 242 20.03 -17.79 -4.41
N GLU A 243 20.67 -17.48 -3.28
CA GLU A 243 21.01 -18.46 -2.25
C GLU A 243 19.77 -19.20 -1.74
N LEU A 244 18.71 -18.47 -1.40
CA LEU A 244 17.47 -19.02 -0.86
C LEU A 244 16.61 -19.75 -1.90
N GLY A 245 16.76 -19.45 -3.20
CA GLY A 245 16.08 -20.14 -4.29
C GLY A 245 16.73 -21.46 -4.70
N THR A 246 18.00 -21.67 -4.34
CA THR A 246 18.73 -22.92 -4.57
C THR A 246 18.67 -23.90 -3.39
N ALA A 247 18.08 -23.48 -2.27
CA ALA A 247 18.03 -24.24 -1.01
C ALA A 247 16.77 -25.13 -0.85
N ASP A 248 16.06 -25.42 -1.94
CA ASP A 248 14.89 -26.30 -2.00
C ASP A 248 15.17 -27.55 -2.88
#